data_AF-A0A941XH68-F1
#
_entry.id   AF-A0A941XH68-F1
#
_cell.length_a   1.000
_cell.length_b   1.000
_cell.length_c   1.000
_cell.angle_alpha   90.00
_cell.angle_beta   90.00
_cell.angle_gamma   90.00
#
_symmetry.space_group_name_H-M   'P 1'
#
loop_
_entity.id
_entity.type
_entity.pdbx_description
1 polymer ?
#
loop_
_entity_poly.entity_id
_entity_poly.type
_entity_poly.pdbx_seq_one_letter_code
_entity_poly.pdbx_strand_id
1 'polypeptide(L)'
;TERELEARFEIKNETYLKKLQIESRVLGDLALNHIIPTAISYQNTLIENVKGLKEILPDVYAEVGNVQLESIKEISRHIKEIKTMVNEMTEARKVANNNFPNEVERAEAYSVTVRPYLEKIRYHIDKLELLVDDEIWQLPKYRELLFSR
;
A
#
# COMPACT_ATOMS: atom_id res chain seq x y z
N THR A 1 18.76 27.59 -26.60
CA THR A 1 19.82 26.93 -27.44
C THR A 1 19.75 25.43 -27.25
N GLU A 2 20.28 24.62 -28.17
CA GLU A 2 20.27 23.13 -28.07
C GLU A 2 20.80 22.63 -26.72
N ARG A 3 21.94 23.17 -26.29
CA ARG A 3 22.55 22.89 -24.98
C ARG A 3 21.66 23.22 -23.78
N GLU A 4 20.82 24.26 -23.88
CA GLU A 4 19.87 24.61 -22.81
C GLU A 4 18.71 23.61 -22.76
N LEU A 5 18.28 23.09 -23.92
CA LEU A 5 17.23 22.09 -24.00
C LEU A 5 17.68 20.77 -23.38
N GLU A 6 18.90 20.32 -23.69
CA GLU A 6 19.51 19.12 -23.10
C GLU A 6 19.63 19.23 -21.58
N ALA A 7 20.17 20.35 -21.08
CA ALA A 7 20.28 20.58 -19.63
C ALA A 7 18.91 20.57 -18.93
N ARG A 8 17.88 21.18 -19.55
CA ARG A 8 16.51 21.15 -19.01
C ARG A 8 15.92 19.74 -19.02
N PHE A 9 16.24 18.93 -20.02
CA PHE A 9 15.80 17.53 -20.11
C PHE A 9 16.43 16.70 -18.99
N GLU A 10 17.73 16.82 -18.75
CA GLU A 10 18.43 16.12 -17.66
C GLU A 10 17.85 16.50 -16.29
N ILE A 11 17.73 17.80 -15.98
CA ILE A 11 17.19 18.29 -14.70
C ILE A 11 15.77 17.77 -14.44
N LYS A 12 14.93 17.68 -15.49
CA LYS A 12 13.57 17.15 -15.36
C LYS A 12 13.56 15.67 -15.02
N ASN A 13 14.41 14.87 -15.67
CA ASN A 13 14.52 13.44 -15.39
C ASN A 13 15.06 13.19 -13.99
N GLU A 14 16.07 13.95 -13.56
CA GLU A 14 16.60 13.90 -12.20
C GLU A 14 15.51 14.20 -11.16
N THR A 15 14.73 15.27 -11.38
CA THR A 15 13.64 15.65 -10.50
C THR A 15 12.56 14.58 -10.44
N TYR A 16 12.18 14.02 -11.60
CA TYR A 16 11.19 12.94 -11.69
C TYR A 16 11.65 11.69 -10.92
N LEU A 17 12.88 11.25 -11.15
CA LEU A 17 13.49 10.10 -10.49
C LEU A 17 13.47 10.28 -8.96
N LYS A 18 13.95 11.43 -8.47
CA LYS A 18 13.99 11.73 -7.03
C LYS A 18 12.61 11.71 -6.40
N LYS A 19 11.61 12.32 -7.04
CA LYS A 19 10.22 12.31 -6.56
C LYS A 19 9.68 10.89 -6.43
N LEU A 20 9.80 10.09 -7.50
CA LEU A 20 9.29 8.71 -7.51
C LEU A 20 10.01 7.82 -6.49
N GLN A 21 11.30 8.07 -6.28
CA GLN A 21 12.08 7.37 -5.28
C GLN A 21 11.62 7.72 -3.85
N ILE A 22 11.32 8.98 -3.57
CA ILE A 22 10.77 9.42 -2.28
C ILE A 22 9.37 8.82 -2.07
N GLU A 23 8.48 8.94 -3.05
CA GLU A 23 7.12 8.40 -2.99
C GLU A 23 7.11 6.90 -2.68
N SER A 24 7.91 6.11 -3.40
CA SER A 24 8.01 4.67 -3.14
C SER A 24 8.60 4.34 -1.75
N ARG A 25 9.52 5.15 -1.21
CA ARG A 25 10.05 4.96 0.15
C ARG A 25 8.98 5.25 1.18
N VAL A 26 8.32 6.39 1.07
CA VAL A 26 7.28 6.83 2.00
C VAL A 26 6.10 5.86 1.97
N LEU A 27 5.64 5.44 0.78
CA LEU A 27 4.55 4.47 0.68
C LEU A 27 4.90 3.13 1.32
N GLY A 28 6.12 2.62 1.09
CA GLY A 28 6.57 1.37 1.71
C GLY A 28 6.63 1.46 3.23
N ASP A 29 7.15 2.57 3.75
CA ASP A 29 7.25 2.82 5.20
C ASP A 29 5.87 2.93 5.84
N LEU A 30 4.97 3.72 5.25
CA LEU A 30 3.57 3.86 5.70
C LEU A 30 2.82 2.53 5.67
N ALA A 31 2.99 1.75 4.60
CA ALA A 31 2.34 0.46 4.45
C ALA A 31 2.77 -0.52 5.56
N LEU A 32 4.07 -0.61 5.85
CA LEU A 32 4.61 -1.57 6.82
C LEU A 32 4.40 -1.14 8.28
N ASN A 33 4.54 0.15 8.58
CA ASN A 33 4.55 0.64 9.97
C ASN A 33 3.20 1.13 10.48
N HIS A 34 2.32 1.57 9.58
CA HIS A 34 1.02 2.13 9.97
C HIS A 34 -0.13 1.25 9.49
N ILE A 35 -0.21 0.98 8.19
CA ILE A 35 -1.39 0.36 7.59
C ILE A 35 -1.52 -1.13 7.98
N ILE A 36 -0.46 -1.92 7.79
CA ILE A 36 -0.48 -3.35 8.13
C ILE A 36 -0.75 -3.57 9.63
N PRO A 37 -0.07 -2.88 10.58
CA PRO A 37 -0.36 -3.06 12.00
C PRO A 37 -1.81 -2.71 12.37
N THR A 38 -2.36 -1.63 11.83
CA THR A 38 -3.77 -1.26 12.04
C THR A 38 -4.72 -2.36 11.52
N ALA A 39 -4.47 -2.89 10.32
CA ALA A 39 -5.29 -3.96 9.76
C ALA A 39 -5.20 -5.28 10.58
N ILE A 40 -4.02 -5.61 11.10
CA ILE A 40 -3.83 -6.77 12.00
C ILE A 40 -4.58 -6.57 13.32
N SER A 41 -4.52 -5.36 13.89
CA SER A 41 -5.25 -5.04 15.12
C SER A 41 -6.75 -5.26 14.95
N TYR A 42 -7.33 -4.74 13.87
CA TYR A 42 -8.75 -4.93 13.57
C TYR A 42 -9.10 -6.40 13.27
N GLN A 43 -8.22 -7.10 12.54
CA GLN A 43 -8.39 -8.53 12.29
C GLN A 43 -8.45 -9.35 13.60
N ASN A 44 -7.65 -9.00 14.61
CA ASN A 44 -7.72 -9.66 15.91
C ASN A 44 -9.08 -9.45 16.59
N THR A 45 -9.64 -8.25 16.52
CA THR A 45 -10.98 -7.94 17.02
C THR A 45 -12.06 -8.78 16.32
N LEU A 46 -11.98 -8.93 15.00
CA LEU A 46 -12.90 -9.80 14.25
C LEU A 46 -12.76 -11.26 14.66
N ILE A 47 -11.53 -11.74 14.90
CA ILE A 47 -11.28 -13.12 15.35
C ILE A 47 -11.89 -13.37 16.73
N GLU A 48 -11.79 -12.41 17.66
CA GLU A 48 -12.41 -12.51 18.98
C GLU A 48 -13.94 -12.57 18.88
N ASN A 49 -14.54 -11.73 18.03
CA ASN A 49 -15.98 -11.76 17.77
C ASN A 49 -16.42 -13.11 17.20
N VAL A 50 -15.68 -13.64 16.23
CA VAL A 50 -15.93 -14.95 15.61
C VAL A 50 -15.87 -16.09 16.63
N LYS A 51 -14.87 -16.07 17.53
CA LYS A 51 -14.77 -17.07 18.62
C LYS A 51 -15.98 -16.97 19.55
N GLY A 52 -16.36 -15.76 19.97
CA GLY A 52 -17.53 -15.56 20.84
C GLY A 52 -18.84 -16.02 20.19
N LEU A 53 -19.05 -15.73 18.90
CA LEU A 53 -20.23 -16.21 18.16
C LEU A 53 -20.30 -17.74 18.11
N LYS A 54 -19.16 -18.40 17.92
CA LYS A 54 -19.09 -19.86 17.88
C LYS A 54 -19.40 -20.50 19.24
N GLU A 55 -18.99 -19.86 20.33
CA GLU A 55 -19.26 -20.33 21.69
C GLU A 55 -20.73 -20.17 22.08
N ILE A 56 -21.37 -19.06 21.68
CA ILE A 56 -22.75 -18.75 22.05
C ILE A 56 -23.76 -19.49 21.15
N LEU A 57 -23.46 -19.66 19.86
CA LEU A 57 -24.39 -20.20 18.86
C LEU A 57 -23.79 -21.37 18.06
N PRO A 58 -23.40 -22.48 18.70
CA PRO A 58 -22.69 -23.58 18.04
C PRO A 58 -23.49 -24.21 16.88
N ASP A 59 -24.81 -24.29 17.02
CA ASP A 59 -25.67 -25.00 16.06
C ASP A 59 -25.97 -24.20 14.78
N VAL A 60 -25.86 -22.87 14.83
CA VAL A 60 -26.22 -21.95 13.72
C VAL A 60 -25.02 -21.16 13.20
N TYR A 61 -23.85 -21.31 13.84
CA TYR A 61 -22.64 -20.57 13.50
C TYR A 61 -22.22 -20.70 12.03
N ALA A 62 -22.44 -21.87 11.41
CA ALA A 62 -22.11 -22.09 10.01
C ALA A 62 -22.88 -21.14 9.06
N GLU A 63 -24.08 -20.72 9.44
CA GLU A 63 -24.92 -19.79 8.68
C GLU A 63 -24.59 -18.33 9.05
N VAL A 64 -24.41 -18.04 10.34
CA VAL A 64 -24.29 -16.65 10.85
C VAL A 64 -22.85 -16.11 10.80
N GLY A 65 -21.83 -16.95 10.97
CA GLY A 65 -20.42 -16.54 11.08
C GLY A 65 -19.67 -16.39 9.75
N ASN A 66 -20.32 -16.68 8.63
CA ASN A 66 -19.66 -16.70 7.31
C ASN A 66 -19.12 -15.32 6.92
N VAL A 67 -19.89 -14.26 7.19
CA VAL A 67 -19.55 -12.87 6.82
C VAL A 67 -18.26 -12.41 7.51
N GLN A 68 -18.13 -12.67 8.81
CA GLN A 68 -16.95 -12.29 9.58
C GLN A 68 -15.72 -13.10 9.16
N LEU A 69 -15.89 -14.39 8.90
CA LEU A 69 -14.81 -15.25 8.39
C LEU A 69 -14.31 -14.78 7.03
N GLU A 70 -15.21 -14.38 6.13
CA GLU A 70 -14.82 -13.88 4.82
C GLU A 70 -14.06 -12.55 4.93
N SER A 71 -14.54 -11.63 5.79
CA SER A 71 -13.86 -10.37 6.08
C SER A 71 -12.42 -10.60 6.58
N ILE A 72 -12.22 -11.57 7.49
CA ILE A 72 -10.88 -11.93 8.00
C ILE A 72 -9.97 -12.43 6.86
N LYS A 73 -10.50 -13.26 5.95
CA LYS A 73 -9.72 -13.76 4.79
C LYS A 73 -9.36 -12.63 3.84
N GLU A 74 -10.30 -11.73 3.54
CA GLU A 74 -10.05 -10.59 2.66
C GLU A 74 -8.96 -9.67 3.23
N ILE A 75 -9.05 -9.33 4.52
CA ILE A 75 -8.02 -8.54 5.22
C ILE A 75 -6.66 -9.25 5.14
N SER A 76 -6.62 -10.55 5.44
CA SER A 76 -5.38 -11.35 5.37
C SER A 76 -4.75 -11.33 3.97
N ARG A 77 -5.59 -11.46 2.94
CA ARG A 77 -5.15 -11.41 1.54
C ARG A 77 -4.54 -10.06 1.23
N HIS A 78 -5.22 -8.97 1.57
CA HIS A 78 -4.72 -7.63 1.30
C HIS A 78 -3.42 -7.30 2.04
N ILE A 79 -3.30 -7.68 3.32
CA ILE A 79 -2.04 -7.55 4.08
C ILE A 79 -0.90 -8.30 3.39
N LYS A 80 -1.15 -9.54 2.96
CA LYS A 80 -0.15 -10.35 2.25
C LYS A 80 0.30 -9.69 0.96
N GLU A 81 -0.65 -9.27 0.11
CA GLU A 81 -0.33 -8.65 -1.18
C GLU A 81 0.44 -7.34 -1.01
N ILE A 82 0.04 -6.48 -0.06
CA ILE A 82 0.78 -5.24 0.25
C ILE A 82 2.21 -5.57 0.64
N LYS A 83 2.42 -6.49 1.58
CA LYS A 83 3.76 -6.86 2.04
C LYS A 83 4.64 -7.40 0.92
N THR A 84 4.09 -8.27 0.06
CA THR A 84 4.79 -8.82 -1.11
C THR A 84 5.17 -7.70 -2.07
N MET A 85 4.22 -6.85 -2.47
CA MET A 85 4.46 -5.78 -3.44
C MET A 85 5.42 -4.72 -2.92
N VAL A 86 5.41 -4.40 -1.62
CA VAL A 86 6.41 -3.48 -1.02
C VAL A 86 7.82 -4.05 -1.11
N ASN A 87 7.97 -5.36 -0.87
CA ASN A 87 9.26 -6.04 -1.02
C ASN A 87 9.73 -6.05 -2.49
N GLU A 88 8.85 -6.42 -3.42
CA GLU A 88 9.13 -6.43 -4.86
C GLU A 88 9.47 -5.04 -5.39
N MET A 89 8.74 -4.00 -4.97
CA MET A 89 9.03 -2.60 -5.30
C MET A 89 10.40 -2.17 -4.76
N THR A 90 10.73 -2.57 -3.53
CA THR A 90 12.04 -2.28 -2.93
C THR A 90 13.16 -2.90 -3.76
N GLU A 91 12.97 -4.11 -4.26
CA GLU A 91 13.95 -4.80 -5.09
C GLU A 91 14.05 -4.25 -6.49
N ALA A 92 12.92 -3.87 -7.10
CA ALA A 92 12.90 -3.13 -8.36
C ALA A 92 13.72 -1.83 -8.25
N ARG A 93 13.60 -1.10 -7.13
CA ARG A 93 14.43 0.09 -6.89
C ARG A 93 15.90 -0.23 -6.73
N LYS A 94 16.27 -1.29 -6.01
CA LYS A 94 17.67 -1.68 -5.85
C LYS A 94 18.29 -2.00 -7.21
N VAL A 95 17.59 -2.81 -8.02
CA VAL A 95 18.00 -3.15 -9.38
C VAL A 95 18.16 -1.88 -10.23
N ALA A 96 17.19 -0.98 -10.21
CA ALA A 96 17.24 0.26 -10.98
C ALA A 96 18.40 1.17 -10.54
N ASN A 97 18.69 1.29 -9.24
CA ASN A 97 19.79 2.11 -8.74
C ASN A 97 21.17 1.53 -9.04
N ASN A 98 21.30 0.20 -9.06
CA ASN A 98 22.60 -0.47 -9.22
C ASN A 98 22.97 -0.70 -10.69
N ASN A 99 21.98 -0.93 -11.56
CA ASN A 99 22.25 -1.34 -12.95
C ASN A 99 22.28 -0.17 -13.94
N PHE A 100 21.72 1.00 -13.59
CA PHE A 100 21.66 2.16 -14.48
C PHE A 100 22.44 3.33 -13.88
N PRO A 101 23.65 3.64 -14.40
CA PRO A 101 24.47 4.74 -13.91
C PRO A 101 23.95 6.10 -14.38
N ASN A 102 23.35 6.18 -15.57
CA ASN A 102 22.76 7.39 -16.13
C ASN A 102 21.40 7.70 -15.50
N GLU A 103 21.14 8.96 -15.15
CA GLU A 103 19.89 9.37 -14.49
C GLU A 103 18.66 9.28 -15.40
N VAL A 104 18.81 9.50 -16.70
CA VAL A 104 17.73 9.38 -17.69
C VAL A 104 17.30 7.92 -17.83
N GLU A 105 18.26 7.01 -18.00
CA GLU A 105 17.98 5.57 -18.07
C GLU A 105 17.38 5.05 -16.75
N ARG A 106 17.89 5.56 -15.61
CA ARG A 106 17.33 5.22 -14.30
C ARG A 106 15.90 5.75 -14.15
N ALA A 107 15.61 6.97 -14.60
CA ALA A 107 14.27 7.55 -14.58
C ALA A 107 13.29 6.71 -15.40
N GLU A 108 13.71 6.25 -16.59
CA GLU A 108 12.92 5.35 -17.42
C GLU A 108 12.69 3.99 -16.73
N ALA A 109 13.74 3.39 -16.18
CA ALA A 109 13.64 2.14 -15.42
C ALA A 109 12.65 2.27 -14.23
N TYR A 110 12.72 3.38 -13.49
CA TYR A 110 11.79 3.67 -12.40
C TYR A 110 10.34 3.84 -12.88
N SER A 111 10.13 4.52 -14.00
CA SER A 111 8.80 4.70 -14.61
C SER A 111 8.16 3.36 -14.99
N VAL A 112 8.95 2.43 -15.54
CA VAL A 112 8.44 1.13 -16.00
C VAL A 112 8.33 0.11 -14.87
N THR A 113 9.28 0.09 -13.94
CA THR A 113 9.40 -1.01 -12.96
C THR A 113 8.95 -0.64 -11.56
N VAL A 114 9.09 0.61 -11.12
CA VAL A 114 8.79 1.03 -9.74
C VAL A 114 7.41 1.70 -9.66
N ARG A 115 7.13 2.64 -10.58
CA ARG A 115 5.86 3.39 -10.62
C ARG A 115 4.61 2.50 -10.57
N PRO A 116 4.53 1.35 -11.27
CA PRO A 116 3.32 0.53 -11.24
C PRO A 116 2.98 -0.02 -9.85
N TYR A 117 3.98 -0.22 -8.98
CA TYR A 117 3.74 -0.71 -7.63
C TYR A 117 3.03 0.32 -6.75
N LEU A 118 3.23 1.62 -6.98
CA LEU A 118 2.54 2.67 -6.21
C LEU A 118 1.02 2.51 -6.31
N GLU A 119 0.51 2.34 -7.53
CA GLU A 119 -0.92 2.16 -7.78
C GLU A 119 -1.43 0.80 -7.27
N LYS A 120 -0.66 -0.28 -7.46
CA LYS A 120 -1.05 -1.63 -7.00
C LYS A 120 -1.13 -1.72 -5.48
N ILE A 121 -0.14 -1.18 -4.78
CA ILE A 121 -0.12 -1.14 -3.31
C ILE A 121 -1.27 -0.28 -2.82
N ARG A 122 -1.45 0.91 -3.41
CA ARG A 122 -2.57 1.81 -3.09
C ARG A 122 -3.92 1.13 -3.24
N TYR A 123 -4.16 0.39 -4.32
CA TYR A 123 -5.41 -0.35 -4.51
C TYR A 123 -5.72 -1.26 -3.32
N HIS A 124 -4.73 -1.99 -2.79
CA HIS A 124 -4.95 -2.85 -1.63
C HIS A 124 -5.13 -2.08 -0.32
N ILE A 125 -4.45 -0.95 -0.16
CA ILE A 125 -4.65 -0.05 0.98
C ILE A 125 -6.07 0.51 0.97
N ASP A 126 -6.54 1.03 -0.16
CA ASP A 126 -7.88 1.60 -0.32
C ASP A 126 -8.97 0.53 -0.07
N LYS A 127 -8.70 -0.74 -0.41
CA LYS A 127 -9.60 -1.86 -0.06
C LYS A 127 -9.60 -2.17 1.44
N LEU A 128 -8.44 -2.10 2.11
CA LEU A 128 -8.37 -2.25 3.56
C LEU A 128 -9.07 -1.10 4.28
N GLU A 129 -8.96 0.14 3.79
CA GLU A 129 -9.63 1.32 4.35
C GLU A 129 -11.17 1.16 4.41
N LEU A 130 -11.76 0.42 3.46
CA LEU A 130 -13.20 0.14 3.42
C LEU A 130 -13.62 -0.99 4.39
N LEU A 131 -12.69 -1.90 4.72
CA LEU A 131 -12.96 -3.06 5.55
C LEU A 131 -12.66 -2.80 7.04
N VAL A 132 -11.71 -1.92 7.32
CA VAL A 132 -11.26 -1.58 8.68
C VAL A 132 -12.10 -0.44 9.24
N ASP A 133 -12.37 -0.51 10.54
CA ASP A 133 -13.06 0.52 11.29
C ASP A 133 -12.36 1.88 11.20
N ASP A 134 -13.16 2.94 11.09
CA ASP A 134 -12.74 4.33 10.92
C ASP A 134 -11.95 4.83 12.13
N GLU A 135 -12.37 4.47 13.34
CA GLU A 135 -11.76 4.95 14.60
C GLU A 135 -10.30 4.51 14.76
N ILE A 136 -9.93 3.36 14.18
CA ILE A 136 -8.59 2.76 14.31
C ILE A 136 -7.71 3.15 13.10
N TRP A 137 -8.31 3.67 12.04
CA TRP A 137 -7.61 4.04 10.82
C TRP A 137 -6.84 5.35 11.03
N GLN A 138 -5.51 5.24 11.14
CA GLN A 138 -4.64 6.35 11.55
C GLN A 138 -4.51 7.50 10.53
N LEU A 139 -4.88 7.25 9.27
CA LEU A 139 -4.71 8.22 8.19
C LEU A 139 -6.05 8.88 7.86
N PRO A 140 -6.09 10.20 7.64
CA PRO A 140 -7.32 10.87 7.29
C PRO A 140 -7.86 10.33 5.96
N LYS A 141 -9.14 9.98 5.94
CA LYS A 141 -9.78 9.45 4.73
C LYS A 141 -9.93 10.56 3.69
N TYR A 142 -10.03 10.19 2.41
CA TYR A 142 -10.20 11.17 1.32
C TYR A 142 -11.39 12.13 1.55
N ARG A 143 -12.46 11.65 2.17
CA ARG A 143 -13.63 12.46 2.53
C ARG A 143 -13.29 13.56 3.52
N GLU A 144 -12.47 13.26 4.52
CA GLU A 144 -12.02 14.20 5.52
C GLU A 144 -11.07 15.22 4.90
N LEU A 145 -10.12 14.77 4.07
CA LEU A 145 -9.20 15.68 3.37
C LEU A 145 -9.92 16.67 2.45
N LEU A 146 -11.06 16.29 1.87
CA LEU A 146 -11.81 17.13 0.93
C LEU A 146 -12.84 18.06 1.61
N PHE A 147 -13.35 17.69 2.79
CA PHE A 147 -14.47 18.39 3.42
C PHE A 147 -14.23 18.85 4.86
N SER A 148 -13.10 18.49 5.48
CA SER A 148 -12.69 19.06 6.78
C SER A 148 -12.25 20.51 6.60
N ARG A 149 -13.18 21.43 6.88
CA ARG A 149 -12.95 22.84 7.14
C ARG A 149 -13.08 23.11 8.64
#